data_AF-A0A831PMW0-F1
#
_entry.id   AF-A0A831PMW0-F1
#
_cell.length_a   1.000
_cell.length_b   1.000
_cell.length_c   1.000
_cell.angle_alpha   90.00
_cell.angle_beta   90.00
_cell.angle_gamma   90.00
#
_symmetry.space_group_name_H-M   'P 1'
#
loop_
_entity.id
_entity.type
_entity.pdbx_description
1 polymer ?
#
loop_
_entity_poly.entity_id
_entity_poly.type
_entity_poly.pdbx_seq_one_letter_code
_entity_poly.pdbx_strand_id
1 'polypeptide(L)' 'MKKVYTLVFLAAFALVVFSAGAQKPQIVFENLEHDFGAFKESDGVQTATFKFTNKGEVPLVLS' A
#
# COMPACT_ATOMS: atom_id res chain seq x y z
N MET A 1 24.08 31.19 -24.87
CA MET A 1 23.45 31.78 -23.67
C MET A 1 22.00 31.32 -23.51
N LYS A 2 21.01 31.91 -24.19
CA LYS A 2 19.57 31.59 -23.99
C LYS A 2 19.21 30.10 -24.11
N LYS A 3 19.70 29.42 -25.16
CA LYS A 3 19.45 27.98 -25.39
C LYS A 3 20.06 27.06 -24.31
N VAL A 4 21.17 27.47 -23.69
CA VAL A 4 21.82 26.71 -22.61
C VAL A 4 20.98 26.80 -21.33
N TYR A 5 20.46 28.00 -21.01
CA TYR A 5 19.52 28.16 -19.90
C TYR A 5 18.23 27.36 -20.12
N THR A 6 17.71 27.32 -21.36
CA THR A 6 16.54 26.50 -21.72
C THR A 6 16.82 25.00 -21.53
N LEU A 7 18.00 24.51 -21.94
CA LEU A 7 18.41 23.11 -21.76
C LEU A 7 18.60 22.72 -20.28
N VAL A 8 19.23 23.59 -19.49
CA VAL A 8 19.40 23.38 -18.05
C VAL A 8 18.04 23.38 -17.34
N PHE A 9 17.13 24.26 -17.73
CA PHE A 9 15.77 24.31 -17.19
C PHE A 9 14.96 23.05 -17.53
N LEU A 10 15.04 22.55 -18.78
CA LEU A 10 14.39 21.31 -19.19
C LEU A 10 14.95 20.07 -18.45
N ALA A 11 16.27 20.01 -18.25
CA ALA A 11 16.91 18.93 -17.50
C ALA A 11 16.51 18.96 -16.02
N ALA A 12 16.44 20.15 -15.40
CA ALA A 12 15.96 20.31 -14.03
C ALA A 12 14.46 19.92 -13.90
N PHE A 13 13.63 20.28 -14.88
CA PHE A 13 12.22 19.93 -14.88
C PHE A 13 12.00 18.42 -15.02
N ALA A 14 12.79 17.73 -15.85
CA ALA A 14 12.72 16.28 -16.00
C ALA A 14 13.04 15.53 -14.70
N LEU A 15 13.97 16.03 -13.88
CA LEU A 15 14.34 15.41 -12.60
C LEU A 15 13.21 15.47 -11.55
N VAL A 16 12.38 16.53 -11.56
CA VAL A 16 11.26 16.69 -10.62
C VAL A 16 10.11 15.73 -10.95
N VAL A 17 9.89 15.44 -12.23
CA VAL A 17 8.80 14.56 -12.68
C VAL A 17 9.05 13.09 -12.29
N PHE A 18 10.32 12.65 -12.22
CA PHE A 18 10.66 11.28 -11.84
C PHE A 18 10.48 10.97 -10.33
N SER A 19 10.47 12.00 -9.46
CA SER A 19 10.27 11.80 -8.01
C SER A 19 8.80 11.70 -7.57
N ALA A 20 7.84 11.96 -8.46
CA ALA A 20 6.41 11.95 -8.14
C ALA A 20 5.81 10.53 -8.31
N GLY A 21 6.33 9.55 -7.58
CA GLY A 21 5.60 8.30 -7.37
C GLY A 21 4.34 8.61 -6.55
N ALA A 22 3.15 8.40 -7.11
CA ALA A 22 1.91 8.60 -6.37
C ALA A 22 1.90 7.66 -5.15
N GLN A 23 1.86 8.25 -3.95
CA GLN A 23 1.73 7.50 -2.70
C GLN A 23 0.40 6.72 -2.73
N LYS A 24 0.45 5.45 -2.35
CA LYS A 24 -0.72 4.55 -2.36
C LYS A 24 -0.91 3.92 -0.99
N PRO A 25 -2.17 3.66 -0.57
CA PRO A 25 -2.41 2.87 0.63
C PRO A 25 -1.92 1.44 0.38
N GLN A 26 -1.51 0.73 1.44
CA GLN A 26 -1.00 -0.63 1.35
C GLN A 26 -1.53 -1.47 2.50
N ILE A 27 -2.50 -2.34 2.22
CA ILE A 27 -3.00 -3.31 3.20
C ILE A 27 -1.99 -4.44 3.35
N VAL A 28 -1.52 -4.67 4.57
CA VAL A 28 -0.67 -5.82 4.90
C VAL A 28 -1.33 -6.60 6.03
N PHE A 29 -1.81 -7.79 5.72
CA PHE A 29 -2.39 -8.72 6.70
C PHE A 29 -1.30 -9.43 7.50
N GLU A 30 -1.57 -9.69 8.78
CA GLU A 30 -0.70 -10.51 9.63
C GLU A 30 -0.73 -11.97 9.19
N ASN A 31 -1.91 -12.47 8.81
CA ASN A 31 -2.13 -13.79 8.25
C ASN A 31 -3.15 -13.69 7.12
N LEU A 32 -2.97 -14.46 6.05
CA LEU A 32 -3.90 -14.50 4.91
C LEU A 32 -4.88 -15.68 5.00
N GLU A 33 -4.57 -16.65 5.85
CA GLU A 33 -5.30 -17.89 5.96
C GLU A 33 -5.50 -18.26 7.44
N HIS A 34 -6.58 -18.96 7.71
CA HIS A 34 -6.85 -19.60 8.98
C HIS A 34 -7.47 -20.97 8.70
N ASP A 35 -6.86 -22.02 9.23
CA ASP A 35 -7.42 -23.37 9.20
C ASP A 35 -8.06 -23.65 10.57
N PHE A 36 -9.38 -23.86 10.57
CA PHE A 36 -10.12 -24.23 11.77
C PHE A 36 -9.86 -25.69 12.19
N GLY A 37 -9.32 -26.51 11.30
CA GLY A 37 -9.12 -27.94 11.52
C GLY A 37 -10.43 -28.68 11.79
N ALA A 38 -10.33 -29.77 12.55
CA ALA A 38 -11.50 -30.52 13.02
C ALA A 38 -11.91 -30.04 14.41
N PHE A 39 -13.18 -29.70 14.57
CA PHE A 39 -13.80 -29.39 15.86
C PHE A 39 -15.13 -30.14 15.98
N LYS A 40 -15.62 -30.35 17.21
CA LYS A 40 -16.89 -31.03 17.44
C LYS A 40 -18.03 -30.06 17.22
N GLU A 41 -19.17 -30.56 16.75
CA GLU A 41 -20.38 -29.75 16.64
C GLU A 41 -20.81 -29.14 17.99
N SER A 42 -20.56 -29.87 19.08
CA SER A 42 -20.80 -29.40 20.46
C SER A 42 -19.97 -28.18 20.86
N ASP A 43 -18.86 -27.91 20.16
CA ASP A 43 -17.95 -26.81 20.48
C ASP A 43 -18.50 -25.45 19.99
N GLY A 44 -19.60 -25.48 19.23
CA GLY A 44 -20.35 -24.28 18.83
C GLY A 44 -19.62 -23.43 17.81
N VAL A 45 -19.94 -22.13 17.78
CA VAL A 45 -19.43 -21.17 16.78
C VAL A 45 -17.94 -20.93 16.97
N GLN A 46 -17.16 -21.18 15.91
CA GLN A 46 -15.74 -20.86 15.85
C GLN A 46 -15.54 -19.50 15.16
N THR A 47 -14.61 -18.70 15.65
CA THR A 47 -14.33 -17.35 15.13
C THR A 47 -12.84 -17.18 14.85
N ALA A 48 -12.51 -16.62 13.70
CA ALA A 48 -11.16 -16.18 13.35
C ALA A 48 -11.12 -14.67 13.17
N THR A 49 -10.08 -14.01 13.68
CA THR A 49 -9.88 -12.57 13.53
C THR A 49 -8.68 -12.31 12.63
N PHE A 50 -8.90 -11.59 11.54
CA PHE A 50 -7.83 -11.14 10.64
C PHE A 50 -7.46 -9.71 10.96
N LYS A 51 -6.17 -9.49 11.23
CA LYS A 51 -5.60 -8.16 11.46
C LYS A 51 -4.82 -7.73 10.24
N PHE A 52 -4.93 -6.45 9.91
CA PHE A 52 -4.08 -5.82 8.91
C PHE A 52 -3.63 -4.45 9.39
N THR A 53 -2.52 -4.00 8.81
CA THR A 53 -1.98 -2.65 8.99
C THR A 53 -1.90 -1.97 7.63
N ASN A 54 -2.35 -0.72 7.54
CA ASN A 54 -2.03 0.12 6.38
C ASN A 54 -0.56 0.56 6.48
N LYS A 55 0.32 -0.03 5.68
CA LYS A 55 1.74 0.35 5.58
C LYS A 55 2.01 1.37 4.46
N GLY A 56 0.97 1.84 3.78
CA GLY A 56 1.08 2.87 2.76
C GLY A 56 1.26 4.26 3.37
N GLU A 57 1.71 5.20 2.55
CA GLU A 57 2.01 6.57 3.00
C GLU A 57 0.78 7.49 3.00
N VAL A 58 -0.39 6.98 2.58
CA VAL A 58 -1.67 7.70 2.56
C VAL A 58 -2.76 6.88 3.27
N PRO A 59 -3.83 7.53 3.78
CA PRO A 59 -4.94 6.84 4.42
C PRO A 59 -5.57 5.79 3.52
N LEU A 60 -5.96 4.66 4.13
CA LEU A 60 -6.74 3.60 3.49
C LEU A 60 -8.23 3.84 3.76
N VAL A 61 -9.04 3.87 2.71
CA VAL A 61 -10.50 3.91 2.79
C VAL A 61 -11.05 2.57 2.30
N LEU A 62 -11.97 1.98 3.06
CA LEU A 62 -12.70 0.76 2.70
C LEU A 62 -14.12 1.17 2.26
N SER A 63 -14.60 0.60 1.16
CA SER A 63 -15.91 0.88 0.54
C SER A 63 -16.64 -0.39 0.15
#